data_AF-A0AAP0DQ05-F1
#
_entry.id   AF-A0AAP0DQ05-F1
#
_cell.length_a   1.000
_cell.length_b   1.000
_cell.length_c   1.000
_cell.angle_alpha   90.00
_cell.angle_beta   90.00
_cell.angle_gamma   90.00
#
_symmetry.space_group_name_H-M   'P 1'
#
loop_
_entity.id
_entity.type
_entity.pdbx_description
1 polymer ?
#
loop_
_entity_poly.entity_id
_entity_poly.type
_entity_poly.pdbx_seq_one_letter_code
_entity_poly.pdbx_strand_id
1 'polypeptide(L)'
;MAMEAYTSKYPDKIHNDVLSDARQACYKARDAFYACLEKESNNKPTEIAAVGLLYPVECKGIRENYDKLCRRTWVKHFDRQYCAKKRIQRHLDDNETRRGPMSLPQASTFKSPN
;
A
#
# COMPACT_ATOMS: atom_id res chain seq x y z
N MET A 1 3.90 45.77 -7.99
CA MET A 1 5.29 45.31 -8.15
C MET A 1 5.81 44.73 -6.82
N ALA A 2 5.43 43.50 -6.46
CA ALA A 2 5.88 42.84 -5.21
C ALA A 2 6.09 41.32 -5.32
N MET A 3 5.81 40.71 -6.48
CA MET A 3 5.92 39.26 -6.69
C MET A 3 7.29 38.82 -7.25
N GLU A 4 8.07 39.75 -7.80
CA GLU A 4 9.34 39.45 -8.49
C GLU A 4 10.54 39.37 -7.53
N ALA A 5 10.42 39.89 -6.31
CA ALA A 5 11.52 39.89 -5.33
C ALA A 5 11.64 38.57 -4.54
N TYR A 6 10.61 37.71 -4.55
CA TYR A 6 10.63 36.45 -3.79
C TYR A 6 11.32 35.30 -4.53
N THR A 7 11.30 35.31 -5.87
CA THR A 7 11.91 34.28 -6.72
C THR A 7 13.44 34.42 -6.86
N SER A 8 14.04 35.51 -6.38
CA SER A 8 15.46 35.82 -6.60
C SER A 8 16.42 35.28 -5.52
N LYS A 9 15.93 34.77 -4.36
CA LYS A 9 16.80 34.45 -3.22
C LYS A 9 17.31 33.01 -3.12
N TYR A 10 16.82 32.11 -3.97
CA TYR A 10 17.34 30.74 -4.04
C TYR A 10 17.78 30.46 -5.47
N PRO A 11 19.06 30.14 -5.73
CA PRO A 11 19.43 29.65 -7.04
C PRO A 11 18.66 28.35 -7.26
N ASP A 12 17.76 28.33 -8.26
CA ASP A 12 17.04 27.16 -8.75
C ASP A 12 18.01 26.15 -9.43
N LYS A 13 19.11 25.82 -8.76
CA LYS A 13 19.97 24.71 -9.15
C LYS A 13 19.37 23.46 -8.55
N ILE A 14 18.42 22.88 -9.28
CA ILE A 14 17.90 21.55 -8.99
C ILE A 14 19.08 20.58 -9.11
N HIS A 15 19.65 20.18 -7.97
CA HIS A 15 20.68 19.16 -7.91
C HIS A 15 20.05 17.79 -8.18
N ASN A 16 19.94 17.44 -9.47
CA ASN A 16 19.30 16.21 -9.92
C ASN A 16 19.94 14.95 -9.30
N ASP A 17 21.26 14.95 -9.13
CA ASP A 17 22.02 13.81 -8.58
C ASP A 17 21.66 13.54 -7.10
N VAL A 18 21.58 14.59 -6.30
CA VAL A 18 21.16 14.49 -4.88
C VAL A 18 19.71 14.00 -4.78
N LEU A 19 18.85 14.43 -5.71
CA LEU A 19 17.45 13.98 -5.78
C LEU A 19 17.32 12.54 -6.27
N SER A 20 18.18 12.06 -7.18
CA SER A 20 18.19 10.66 -7.58
C SER A 20 18.65 9.76 -6.44
N ASP A 21 19.69 10.16 -5.70
CA ASP A 21 20.20 9.38 -4.57
C ASP A 21 19.18 9.28 -3.44
N ALA A 22 18.51 10.39 -3.13
CA ALA A 22 17.40 10.40 -2.16
C ALA A 22 16.23 9.50 -2.60
N ARG A 23 15.89 9.48 -3.90
CA ARG A 23 14.86 8.58 -4.44
C ARG A 23 15.28 7.12 -4.34
N GLN A 24 16.53 6.80 -4.66
CA GLN A 24 17.06 5.44 -4.52
C GLN A 24 17.05 4.97 -3.06
N ALA A 25 17.44 5.83 -2.11
CA ALA A 25 17.37 5.52 -0.69
C ALA A 25 15.93 5.23 -0.23
N CYS A 26 14.97 6.04 -0.68
CA CYS A 26 13.55 5.80 -0.43
C CYS A 26 13.06 4.46 -0.99
N TYR A 27 13.45 4.10 -2.22
CA TYR A 27 13.08 2.80 -2.79
C TYR A 27 13.71 1.62 -2.05
N LYS A 28 14.97 1.71 -1.64
CA LYS A 28 15.62 0.66 -0.84
C LYS A 28 14.91 0.46 0.51
N ALA A 29 14.53 1.54 1.18
CA ALA A 29 13.78 1.47 2.44
C ALA A 29 12.38 0.87 2.26
N ARG A 30 11.68 1.25 1.18
CA ARG A 30 10.40 0.68 0.77
C ARG A 30 10.49 -0.84 0.60
N ASP A 31 11.48 -1.28 -0.17
CA ASP A 31 11.63 -2.69 -0.54
C ASP A 31 12.00 -3.53 0.69
N ALA A 32 12.82 -2.99 1.60
CA ALA A 32 13.11 -3.63 2.88
C ALA A 32 11.85 -3.79 3.75
N PHE A 33 10.96 -2.78 3.78
CA PHE A 33 9.71 -2.87 4.52
C PHE A 33 8.79 -3.95 3.95
N TYR A 34 8.58 -3.97 2.63
CA TYR A 34 7.71 -4.97 2.01
C TYR A 34 8.29 -6.39 2.05
N ALA A 35 9.62 -6.53 1.99
CA ALA A 35 10.28 -7.82 2.21
C ALA A 35 10.05 -8.36 3.63
N CYS A 36 10.02 -7.47 4.65
CA CYS A 36 9.64 -7.84 6.01
C CYS A 36 8.17 -8.30 6.07
N LEU A 37 7.26 -7.58 5.42
CA LEU A 37 5.85 -7.97 5.37
C LEU A 37 5.63 -9.31 4.67
N GLU A 38 6.33 -9.59 3.57
CA GLU A 38 6.17 -10.84 2.84
C GLU A 38 6.60 -12.06 3.67
N LYS A 39 7.72 -11.95 4.41
CA LYS A 39 8.18 -12.99 5.34
C LYS A 39 7.14 -13.28 6.42
N GLU A 40 6.54 -12.24 6.99
CA GLU A 40 5.54 -12.35 8.05
C GLU A 40 4.13 -12.72 7.54
N SER A 41 3.83 -12.45 6.26
CA SER A 41 2.49 -12.64 5.69
C SER A 41 2.03 -14.10 5.57
N ASN A 42 2.95 -15.06 5.69
CA ASN A 42 2.60 -16.48 5.80
C ASN A 42 1.92 -16.82 7.15
N ASN A 43 2.11 -15.99 8.18
CA ASN A 43 1.62 -16.27 9.53
C ASN A 43 0.31 -15.53 9.88
N LYS A 44 0.01 -14.38 9.25
CA LYS A 44 -1.21 -13.60 9.50
C LYS A 44 -1.75 -12.95 8.23
N PRO A 45 -3.06 -13.06 7.94
CA PRO A 45 -3.69 -12.27 6.88
C PRO A 45 -3.49 -10.80 7.19
N THR A 46 -2.60 -10.14 6.45
CA THR A 46 -2.43 -8.69 6.51
C THR A 46 -3.73 -8.06 6.00
N GLU A 47 -4.64 -7.70 6.90
CA GLU A 47 -5.90 -7.07 6.52
C GLU A 47 -5.62 -5.64 6.08
N ILE A 48 -6.08 -5.32 4.88
CA ILE A 48 -6.03 -3.97 4.32
C ILE A 48 -7.19 -3.23 4.99
N ALA A 49 -6.91 -2.55 6.10
CA ALA A 49 -7.90 -1.69 6.72
C ALA A 49 -8.13 -0.45 5.85
N ALA A 50 -9.34 0.12 5.90
CA ALA A 50 -9.70 1.35 5.18
C ALA A 50 -8.79 2.56 5.53
N VAL A 51 -8.00 2.47 6.59
CA VAL A 51 -7.20 3.57 7.18
C VAL A 51 -5.69 3.33 7.09
N GLY A 52 -5.21 2.17 6.61
CA GLY A 52 -3.78 1.92 6.45
C GLY A 52 -3.41 0.45 6.38
N LEU A 53 -2.21 0.16 5.88
CA LEU A 53 -1.63 -1.17 5.85
C LEU A 53 -1.32 -1.60 7.29
N LEU A 54 -2.02 -2.61 7.81
CA LEU A 54 -1.71 -3.22 9.09
C LEU A 54 -0.40 -4.00 8.93
N TYR A 55 0.56 -3.86 9.85
CA TYR A 55 1.84 -4.58 9.77
C TYR A 55 2.24 -5.14 11.15
N PRO A 56 2.98 -6.25 11.19
CA PRO A 56 3.46 -6.86 12.43
C PRO A 56 4.49 -5.96 13.13
N VAL A 57 4.59 -6.09 14.46
CA VAL A 57 5.41 -5.23 15.33
C VAL A 57 6.88 -5.28 14.94
N GLU A 58 7.35 -6.42 14.44
CA GLU A 58 8.73 -6.63 13.95
C GLU A 58 9.12 -5.66 12.82
N CYS A 59 8.17 -5.33 11.94
CA CYS A 59 8.42 -4.43 10.81
C CYS A 59 8.28 -2.93 11.18
N LYS A 60 7.95 -2.60 12.44
CA LYS A 60 7.75 -1.21 12.89
C LYS A 60 9.01 -0.36 12.80
N GLY A 61 10.17 -0.90 13.19
CA GLY A 61 11.44 -0.16 13.08
C GLY A 61 11.81 0.17 11.62
N ILE A 62 11.52 -0.76 10.70
CA ILE A 62 11.74 -0.55 9.27
C ILE A 62 10.72 0.47 8.72
N ARG A 63 9.48 0.47 9.22
CA ARG A 63 8.46 1.46 8.87
C ARG A 63 8.87 2.88 9.24
N GLU A 64 9.45 3.09 10.41
CA GLU A 64 9.94 4.41 10.82
C GLU A 64 11.06 4.92 9.91
N ASN A 65 11.97 4.04 9.47
CA ASN A 65 13.01 4.38 8.51
C ASN A 65 12.43 4.71 7.12
N TYR A 66 11.43 3.96 6.70
CA TYR A 66 10.69 4.22 5.47
C TYR A 66 9.99 5.58 5.48
N ASP A 67 9.32 5.93 6.60
CA ASP A 67 8.63 7.21 6.76
C ASP A 67 9.61 8.40 6.87
N LYS A 68 10.84 8.19 7.36
CA LYS A 68 11.90 9.22 7.42
C LYS A 68 12.54 9.49 6.07
N LEU A 69 12.80 8.44 5.28
CA LEU A 69 13.51 8.55 4.00
C LEU A 69 12.59 8.93 2.83
N CYS A 70 11.31 8.55 2.90
CA CYS A 70 10.34 8.82 1.86
C CYS A 70 9.42 9.99 2.19
N ARG A 71 8.96 10.70 1.15
CA ARG A 71 7.88 11.68 1.30
C ARG A 71 6.60 10.96 1.75
N ARG A 72 5.88 11.53 2.72
CA ARG A 72 4.62 10.95 3.25
C ARG A 72 3.57 10.68 2.17
N THR A 73 3.51 11.51 1.12
CA THR A 73 2.61 11.30 -0.02
C THR A 73 2.98 10.04 -0.83
N TRP A 74 4.28 9.77 -0.98
CA TRP A 74 4.80 8.58 -1.64
C TRP A 74 4.50 7.34 -0.82
N VAL A 75 4.74 7.36 0.49
CA VAL A 75 4.40 6.25 1.40
C VAL A 75 2.91 5.88 1.27
N LYS A 76 2.00 6.86 1.35
CA LYS A 76 0.56 6.62 1.18
C LYS A 76 0.23 6.01 -0.18
N HIS A 77 0.89 6.45 -1.25
CA HIS A 77 0.67 5.91 -2.59
C HIS A 77 1.15 4.46 -2.69
N PHE A 78 2.36 4.17 -2.20
CA PHE A 78 2.93 2.83 -2.21
C PHE A 78 2.14 1.85 -1.35
N ASP A 79 1.71 2.26 -0.15
CA ASP A 79 0.86 1.43 0.72
C ASP A 79 -0.44 1.04 -0.01
N ARG A 80 -1.08 1.99 -0.71
CA ARG A 80 -2.28 1.72 -1.53
C ARG A 80 -1.98 0.75 -2.67
N GLN A 81 -0.87 0.93 -3.38
CA GLN A 81 -0.44 0.04 -4.47
C GLN A 81 -0.18 -1.39 -3.96
N TYR A 82 0.52 -1.53 -2.84
CA TYR A 82 0.81 -2.82 -2.23
C TYR A 82 -0.48 -3.54 -1.80
N CYS A 83 -1.39 -2.82 -1.17
CA CYS A 83 -2.71 -3.33 -0.79
C CYS A 83 -3.52 -3.78 -2.02
N ALA A 84 -3.58 -2.97 -3.07
CA ALA A 84 -4.28 -3.32 -4.31
C ALA A 84 -3.68 -4.59 -4.94
N LYS A 85 -2.35 -4.68 -5.03
CA LYS A 85 -1.66 -5.87 -5.56
C LYS A 85 -1.94 -7.11 -4.73
N LYS A 86 -1.87 -7.03 -3.40
CA LYS A 86 -2.18 -8.18 -2.52
C LYS A 86 -3.66 -8.58 -2.57
N ARG A 87 -4.58 -7.63 -2.75
CA ARG A 87 -6.01 -7.91 -2.96
C ARG A 87 -6.25 -8.64 -4.27
N ILE A 88 -5.62 -8.20 -5.36
CA ILE A 88 -5.67 -8.89 -6.65
C ILE A 88 -5.05 -10.29 -6.52
N GLN A 89 -3.89 -10.40 -5.88
CA GLN A 89 -3.22 -11.69 -5.67
C GLN A 89 -4.11 -12.65 -4.89
N ARG A 90 -4.73 -12.23 -3.78
CA ARG A 90 -5.71 -13.06 -3.06
C ARG A 90 -6.88 -13.52 -3.94
N HIS A 91 -7.37 -12.63 -4.80
CA HIS A 91 -8.48 -12.96 -5.69
C HIS A 91 -8.09 -13.99 -6.76
N LEU A 92 -6.83 -13.96 -7.22
CA LEU A 92 -6.29 -14.96 -8.14
C LEU A 92 -5.92 -16.27 -7.40
N ASP A 93 -5.49 -16.17 -6.15
CA ASP A 93 -5.14 -17.29 -5.28
C ASP A 93 -6.36 -17.97 -4.64
N ASP A 94 -7.58 -17.42 -4.82
CA ASP A 94 -8.85 -18.05 -4.45
C ASP A 94 -9.03 -19.33 -5.30
N ASN A 95 -8.27 -20.35 -4.92
CA ASN A 95 -8.45 -21.72 -5.32
C ASN A 95 -9.84 -22.15 -4.87
N GLU A 96 -10.49 -22.92 -5.74
CA GLU A 96 -11.85 -23.47 -5.69
C GLU A 96 -12.33 -24.02 -4.32
N THR A 97 -11.44 -24.23 -3.34
CA THR A 97 -11.77 -24.69 -1.98
C THR A 97 -12.45 -23.65 -1.08
N ARG A 98 -12.41 -22.35 -1.41
CA ARG A 98 -13.14 -21.28 -0.68
C ARG A 98 -14.42 -20.81 -1.36
N ARG A 99 -14.72 -21.31 -2.55
CA ARG A 99 -16.09 -21.28 -3.07
C ARG A 99 -16.90 -22.23 -2.21
N GLY A 100 -17.39 -21.73 -1.08
CA GLY A 100 -18.60 -22.30 -0.47
C GLY A 100 -19.63 -22.45 -1.60
N PRO A 101 -20.49 -23.48 -1.55
CA PRO A 101 -21.42 -23.75 -2.64
C PRO A 101 -22.12 -22.44 -2.98
N MET A 102 -21.98 -21.99 -4.23
CA MET A 102 -22.78 -20.91 -4.79
C MET A 102 -24.21 -21.42 -4.73
N SER A 103 -24.85 -21.28 -3.57
CA SER A 103 -26.26 -21.49 -3.42
C SER A 103 -26.91 -20.38 -4.21
N LEU A 104 -27.22 -20.69 -5.48
CA LEU A 104 -28.23 -19.99 -6.24
C LEU A 104 -29.38 -19.70 -5.26
N PRO A 105 -29.84 -18.43 -5.16
CA PRO A 105 -31.00 -18.13 -4.33
C PRO A 105 -32.09 -19.11 -4.73
N GLN A 106 -32.52 -19.97 -3.80
CA GLN A 106 -33.58 -20.92 -4.09
C GLN A 106 -34.77 -20.14 -4.63
N ALA A 107 -35.26 -20.53 -5.81
CA ALA A 107 -36.42 -19.92 -6.42
C ALA A 107 -37.52 -19.87 -5.36
N SER A 108 -37.96 -18.65 -5.01
CA SER A 108 -38.89 -18.43 -3.91
C SER A 108 -40.13 -19.27 -4.17
N THR A 109 -40.43 -20.19 -3.25
CA THR A 109 -41.71 -20.90 -3.19
C THR A 109 -42.76 -19.94 -2.64
N PHE A 110 -43.11 -18.91 -3.42
CA PHE A 110 -44.32 -18.14 -3.16
C PHE A 110 -45.51 -19.08 -3.37
N LYS A 111 -46.08 -19.59 -2.27
CA LYS A 111 -47.40 -20.23 -2.29
C LYS A 111 -48.46 -19.14 -2.48
N SER A 112 -49.21 -19.22 -3.58
CA SER A 112 -50.44 -18.43 -3.72
C SER A 112 -51.47 -18.85 -2.67
N PRO A 113 -52.19 -17.90 -2.04
CA PRO A 113 -53.39 -18.19 -1.29
C PRO A 113 -54.56 -18.48 -2.24
N ASN A 114 -55.41 -19.42 -1.84
CA ASN A 114 -56.66 -19.83 -2.50
C ASN A 114 -57.63 -18.67 -2.74
#